data_AF-A0A9X0A489-F1
#
_entry.id   AF-A0A9X0A489-F1
#
_cell.length_a   1.000
_cell.length_b   1.000
_cell.length_c   1.000
_cell.angle_alpha   90.00
_cell.angle_beta   90.00
_cell.angle_gamma   90.00
#
_symmetry.space_group_name_H-M   'P 1'
#
loop_
_entity.id
_entity.type
_entity.pdbx_description
1 polymer ?
#
loop_
_entity_poly.entity_id
_entity_poly.type
_entity_poly.pdbx_seq_one_letter_code
_entity_poly.pdbx_strand_id
1 'polypeptide(L)'
;MSEVKGWLKSMGIPGIERLSDELESQGFSTRKSYISKKVTLDFIFSSPKKLLLAEKRAITQELRQLKAENAGGSAAGGLRPKQLLFNKDVYTQQTSPTAWPTTTTTTSVNGSKDGPSPLERRKLELIENNQKKNQRNQNDIETDRKLNEEYLMKKLLSKKNCFDIDTIEKKITPKSLTKCVSNSLLMGMKVNYRLRNLAKSKGSEGQMFDKLANSVEDFTTRLLDPMQSNQMQREGFGYFILDYILDDAIELEQKMFFTHPVVDSEMNRKWRGRFLMKKGLSKWTWFFLHVWCLFDMVLAPIAFYFVSYLEVYSLFAAQYLKYLKTPYFIFVRDSLSYLALVVLHYAICLAPSSLEFSVLEWSILVFFMGRSLVEFGQIRLIVKRIKERRKSGHDETDSNIVQKALSSYIGDHWNKLDVTSVLIYLVIFILRLKTWITTESVTNNRAVLVAGYLYSFNTVCLTLRIFGHVVETFKGVGTIQIALFNILQDVMTIVWQFTAAVFAFSLAITKIYMAEQSFHVGTSSHLKL
;
A
#
# COMPACT_ATOMS: atom_id res chain seq x y z
N MET A 1 -6.94 -37.16 16.43
CA MET A 1 -7.54 -35.82 16.47
C MET A 1 -7.10 -35.10 15.19
N SER A 2 -7.99 -34.47 14.43
CA SER A 2 -7.60 -33.86 13.13
C SER A 2 -6.73 -32.61 13.33
N GLU A 3 -5.90 -32.30 12.32
CA GLU A 3 -5.05 -31.10 12.32
C GLU A 3 -5.91 -29.83 12.45
N VAL A 4 -7.08 -29.82 11.79
CA VAL A 4 -8.07 -28.74 11.83
C VAL A 4 -8.63 -28.56 13.24
N LYS A 5 -9.06 -29.63 13.93
CA LYS A 5 -9.61 -29.55 15.29
C LYS A 5 -8.55 -29.10 16.30
N GLY A 6 -7.30 -29.52 16.10
CA GLY A 6 -6.15 -29.03 16.87
C GLY A 6 -5.88 -27.53 16.62
N TRP A 7 -5.87 -27.09 15.37
CA TRP A 7 -5.69 -25.69 14.98
C TRP A 7 -6.81 -24.80 15.53
N LEU A 8 -8.07 -25.17 15.31
CA LEU A 8 -9.26 -24.50 15.85
C LEU A 8 -9.20 -24.40 17.39
N LYS A 9 -8.83 -25.48 18.09
CA LYS A 9 -8.69 -25.47 19.55
C LYS A 9 -7.52 -24.59 20.01
N SER A 10 -6.42 -24.52 19.25
CA SER A 10 -5.29 -23.62 19.54
C SER A 10 -5.57 -22.13 19.28
N MET A 11 -6.69 -21.78 18.64
CA MET A 11 -7.18 -20.40 18.60
C MET A 11 -7.84 -19.95 19.92
N GLY A 12 -8.14 -20.88 20.84
CA GLY A 12 -8.66 -20.56 22.17
C GLY A 12 -10.11 -20.04 22.21
N ILE A 13 -10.88 -20.20 21.12
CA ILE A 13 -12.28 -19.74 21.02
C ILE A 13 -13.21 -20.91 21.39
N PRO A 14 -13.99 -20.84 22.49
CA PRO A 14 -14.87 -21.94 22.90
C PRO A 14 -15.95 -22.26 21.86
N GLY A 15 -16.11 -23.54 21.53
CA GLY A 15 -17.16 -24.01 20.61
C GLY A 15 -16.77 -23.92 19.13
N ILE A 16 -15.65 -23.30 18.76
CA ILE A 16 -15.22 -23.18 17.35
C ILE A 16 -14.78 -24.52 16.77
N GLU A 17 -14.37 -25.47 17.61
CA GLU A 17 -14.02 -26.84 17.23
C GLU A 17 -15.18 -27.63 16.61
N ARG A 18 -16.42 -27.16 16.75
CA ARG A 18 -17.61 -27.68 16.06
C ARG A 18 -17.62 -27.39 14.55
N LEU A 19 -16.81 -26.43 14.09
CA LEU A 19 -16.62 -26.15 12.66
C LEU A 19 -15.61 -27.10 11.99
N SER A 20 -14.88 -27.93 12.75
CA SER A 20 -13.91 -28.86 12.18
C SER A 20 -14.57 -29.84 11.22
N ASP A 21 -15.72 -30.37 11.61
CA ASP A 21 -16.39 -31.44 10.90
C ASP A 21 -17.03 -30.90 9.59
N GLU A 22 -17.50 -29.65 9.60
CA GLU A 22 -17.92 -28.89 8.42
C GLU A 22 -16.74 -28.58 7.48
N LEU A 23 -15.61 -28.09 8.00
CA LEU A 23 -14.42 -27.78 7.20
C LEU A 23 -13.77 -29.02 6.57
N GLU A 24 -13.71 -30.12 7.32
CA GLU A 24 -13.18 -31.40 6.85
C GLU A 24 -14.08 -32.00 5.75
N SER A 25 -15.42 -31.91 5.89
CA SER A 25 -16.37 -32.32 4.84
C SER A 25 -16.31 -31.45 3.57
N GLN A 26 -15.88 -30.19 3.68
CA GLN A 26 -15.58 -29.29 2.56
C GLN A 26 -14.16 -29.49 1.97
N GLY A 27 -13.42 -30.52 2.40
CA GLY A 27 -12.12 -30.90 1.86
C GLY A 27 -10.93 -30.10 2.42
N PHE A 28 -11.11 -29.36 3.51
CA PHE A 28 -10.02 -28.68 4.21
C PHE A 28 -9.39 -29.60 5.27
N SER A 29 -8.64 -30.61 4.85
CA SER A 29 -8.04 -31.60 5.76
C SER A 29 -6.78 -31.12 6.51
N THR A 30 -6.13 -30.06 6.03
CA THR A 30 -4.84 -29.56 6.56
C THR A 30 -4.77 -28.04 6.61
N ARG A 31 -3.92 -27.48 7.48
CA ARG A 31 -3.72 -26.02 7.61
C ARG A 31 -3.25 -25.37 6.30
N LYS A 32 -2.53 -26.11 5.44
CA LYS A 32 -2.05 -25.63 4.13
C LYS A 32 -3.19 -25.44 3.12
N SER A 33 -4.25 -26.26 3.18
CA SER A 33 -5.43 -26.13 2.32
C SER A 33 -6.13 -24.78 2.52
N TYR A 34 -6.27 -24.34 3.78
CA TYR A 34 -6.89 -23.07 4.15
C TYR A 34 -6.08 -21.84 3.68
N ILE A 35 -4.74 -21.93 3.61
CA ILE A 35 -3.87 -20.84 3.14
C ILE A 35 -3.89 -20.73 1.59
N SER A 36 -4.15 -21.83 0.88
CA SER A 36 -4.10 -21.89 -0.58
C SER A 36 -5.35 -21.34 -1.28
N LYS A 37 -6.53 -21.43 -0.65
CA LYS A 37 -7.77 -20.83 -1.17
C LYS A 37 -7.93 -19.41 -0.61
N LYS A 38 -8.11 -18.41 -1.49
CA LYS A 38 -8.29 -16.98 -1.14
C LYS A 38 -9.30 -16.81 0.01
N VAL A 39 -8.86 -16.22 1.13
CA VAL A 39 -9.75 -15.80 2.22
C VAL A 39 -10.45 -14.49 1.81
N THR A 40 -11.57 -14.63 1.10
CA THR A 40 -12.44 -13.51 0.71
C THR A 40 -13.05 -12.84 1.95
N LEU A 41 -13.37 -11.54 1.87
CA LEU A 41 -14.10 -10.81 2.92
C LEU A 41 -15.39 -11.55 3.32
N ASP A 42 -16.07 -12.17 2.36
CA ASP A 42 -17.23 -13.05 2.50
C ASP A 42 -17.06 -14.10 3.63
N PHE A 43 -15.83 -14.57 3.91
CA PHE A 43 -15.56 -15.50 5.01
C PHE A 43 -15.57 -14.83 6.40
N ILE A 44 -15.02 -13.61 6.52
CA ILE A 44 -15.09 -12.82 7.77
C ILE A 44 -16.53 -12.38 8.05
N PHE A 45 -17.29 -12.09 6.98
CA PHE A 45 -18.72 -11.78 7.03
C PHE A 45 -19.60 -13.03 6.80
N SER A 46 -19.22 -14.19 7.34
CA SER A 46 -19.92 -15.49 7.23
C SER A 46 -21.30 -15.57 7.92
N SER A 47 -22.24 -14.76 7.43
CA SER A 47 -23.43 -15.26 6.73
C SER A 47 -24.21 -14.06 6.17
N PRO A 48 -24.67 -14.08 4.91
CA PRO A 48 -25.65 -13.11 4.41
C PRO A 48 -26.91 -13.05 5.29
N LYS A 49 -27.30 -14.18 5.92
CA LYS A 49 -28.39 -14.24 6.89
C LYS A 49 -28.09 -13.50 8.19
N LYS A 50 -26.82 -13.43 8.63
CA LYS A 50 -26.41 -12.64 9.81
C LYS A 50 -26.35 -11.15 9.50
N LEU A 51 -25.92 -10.77 8.29
CA LEU A 51 -25.98 -9.37 7.84
C LEU A 51 -27.44 -8.89 7.75
N LEU A 52 -28.31 -9.65 7.06
CA LEU A 52 -29.77 -9.40 7.02
C LEU A 52 -30.42 -9.41 8.41
N LEU A 53 -29.92 -10.21 9.35
CA LEU A 53 -30.42 -10.21 10.73
C LEU A 53 -29.97 -8.98 11.51
N ALA A 54 -28.76 -8.46 11.26
CA ALA A 54 -28.27 -7.22 11.85
C ALA A 54 -29.00 -5.99 11.27
N GLU A 55 -29.12 -5.93 9.95
CA GLU A 55 -29.91 -4.93 9.19
C GLU A 55 -31.37 -4.93 9.65
N LYS A 56 -32.04 -6.10 9.67
CA LYS A 56 -33.41 -6.22 10.18
C LYS A 56 -33.53 -5.85 11.65
N ARG A 57 -32.52 -6.11 12.49
CA ARG A 57 -32.52 -5.70 13.91
C ARG A 57 -32.38 -4.18 14.05
N ALA A 58 -31.47 -3.55 13.31
CA ALA A 58 -31.31 -2.09 13.30
C ALA A 58 -32.61 -1.41 12.86
N ILE A 59 -33.18 -1.80 11.71
CA ILE A 59 -34.45 -1.28 11.20
C ILE A 59 -35.60 -1.54 12.20
N THR A 60 -35.65 -2.71 12.86
CA THR A 60 -36.66 -2.99 13.90
C THR A 60 -36.45 -2.14 15.16
N GLN A 61 -35.22 -1.70 15.44
CA GLN A 61 -34.88 -0.88 16.60
C GLN A 61 -35.17 0.61 16.34
N GLU A 62 -34.81 1.13 15.15
CA GLU A 62 -35.22 2.47 14.69
C GLU A 62 -36.74 2.58 14.61
N LEU A 63 -37.43 1.61 14.01
CA LEU A 63 -38.90 1.60 13.90
C LEU A 63 -39.59 1.44 15.28
N ARG A 64 -38.88 0.96 16.31
CA ARG A 64 -39.32 1.01 17.71
C ARG A 64 -39.04 2.35 18.38
N GLN A 65 -37.91 3.01 18.09
CA GLN A 65 -37.61 4.35 18.59
C GLN A 65 -38.58 5.37 18.00
N LEU A 66 -38.77 5.39 16.68
CA LEU A 66 -39.75 6.24 16.01
C LEU A 66 -41.19 5.98 16.50
N LYS A 67 -41.54 4.72 16.86
CA LYS A 67 -42.85 4.42 17.46
C LYS A 67 -42.93 4.80 18.95
N ALA A 68 -41.81 4.89 19.66
CA ALA A 68 -41.76 5.41 21.03
C ALA A 68 -41.82 6.95 21.04
N GLU A 69 -41.17 7.63 20.11
CA GLU A 69 -41.26 9.10 19.94
C GLU A 69 -42.67 9.51 19.51
N ASN A 70 -43.27 8.86 18.50
CA ASN A 70 -44.64 9.15 18.08
C ASN A 70 -45.73 8.71 19.10
N ALA A 71 -45.38 7.94 20.13
CA ALA A 71 -46.25 7.67 21.28
C ALA A 71 -45.90 8.54 22.51
N GLY A 72 -44.73 9.15 22.54
CA GLY A 72 -44.17 9.96 23.63
C GLY A 72 -44.53 11.42 23.50
N GLY A 73 -45.84 11.73 23.51
CA GLY A 73 -46.32 13.10 23.44
C GLY A 73 -45.96 13.92 24.68
N SER A 74 -44.92 14.75 24.56
CA SER A 74 -44.51 15.82 25.50
C SER A 74 -43.74 15.40 26.77
N ALA A 75 -43.28 16.43 27.50
CA ALA A 75 -42.45 16.47 28.71
C ALA A 75 -40.93 16.21 28.53
N ALA A 76 -40.13 17.12 29.12
CA ALA A 76 -38.67 17.14 29.03
C ALA A 76 -37.98 16.35 30.16
N GLY A 77 -36.70 16.00 29.94
CA GLY A 77 -35.81 15.51 31.00
C GLY A 77 -34.67 14.65 30.46
N GLY A 78 -33.43 15.12 30.57
CA GLY A 78 -32.24 14.33 30.23
C GLY A 78 -31.50 13.86 31.48
N LEU A 79 -30.94 12.64 31.46
CA LEU A 79 -29.73 12.26 32.21
C LEU A 79 -29.21 10.85 31.86
N ARG A 80 -27.88 10.77 31.64
CA ARG A 80 -26.91 9.65 31.72
C ARG A 80 -27.34 8.18 31.45
N PRO A 81 -26.56 7.42 30.65
CA PRO A 81 -26.73 5.96 30.54
C PRO A 81 -26.31 5.23 31.83
N LYS A 82 -27.09 4.24 32.26
CA LYS A 82 -26.72 3.31 33.33
C LYS A 82 -25.83 2.18 32.81
N GLN A 83 -24.84 1.79 33.61
CA GLN A 83 -24.03 0.59 33.38
C GLN A 83 -24.86 -0.67 33.64
N LEU A 84 -24.64 -1.73 32.86
CA LEU A 84 -25.12 -3.07 33.18
C LEU A 84 -23.99 -3.87 33.82
N LEU A 85 -24.18 -4.29 35.08
CA LEU A 85 -23.31 -5.26 35.72
C LEU A 85 -23.51 -6.63 35.06
N PHE A 86 -22.42 -7.35 34.84
CA PHE A 86 -22.48 -8.81 34.72
C PHE A 86 -22.23 -9.43 36.09
N ASN A 87 -23.08 -10.38 36.48
CA ASN A 87 -22.91 -11.11 37.73
C ASN A 87 -21.71 -12.08 37.66
N LYS A 88 -21.19 -12.46 38.82
CA LYS A 88 -19.97 -13.24 39.00
C LYS A 88 -20.29 -14.59 39.69
N ASP A 89 -19.24 -15.42 39.83
CA ASP A 89 -19.19 -16.65 40.64
C ASP A 89 -20.08 -17.81 40.08
N VAL A 90 -19.84 -19.12 40.29
CA VAL A 90 -18.84 -19.94 41.01
C VAL A 90 -18.89 -21.34 40.32
N TYR A 91 -17.90 -22.24 40.17
CA TYR A 91 -16.45 -22.38 40.42
C TYR A 91 -15.88 -23.30 39.27
N THR A 92 -14.61 -23.32 38.86
CA THR A 92 -13.34 -23.79 39.50
C THR A 92 -13.16 -25.32 39.60
N GLN A 93 -11.94 -25.75 39.23
CA GLN A 93 -11.20 -26.98 39.60
C GLN A 93 -11.09 -28.15 38.58
N GLN A 94 -9.95 -28.83 38.68
CA GLN A 94 -9.22 -29.59 37.66
C GLN A 94 -8.63 -30.82 38.34
N THR A 95 -8.87 -32.03 37.80
CA THR A 95 -8.01 -33.21 38.01
C THR A 95 -8.32 -34.31 36.99
N SER A 96 -7.27 -34.95 36.48
CA SER A 96 -7.25 -36.34 35.98
C SER A 96 -6.40 -37.16 36.96
N PRO A 97 -6.53 -38.50 37.08
CA PRO A 97 -5.93 -39.37 36.06
C PRO A 97 -6.64 -40.72 35.77
N THR A 98 -6.26 -41.30 34.63
CA THR A 98 -6.04 -42.74 34.33
C THR A 98 -6.88 -43.83 35.02
N ALA A 99 -7.73 -44.50 34.23
CA ALA A 99 -7.80 -45.97 34.15
C ALA A 99 -8.44 -46.42 32.81
N TRP A 100 -7.99 -47.54 32.26
CA TRP A 100 -8.75 -48.37 31.31
C TRP A 100 -9.22 -49.63 32.06
N PRO A 101 -10.26 -50.34 31.57
CA PRO A 101 -9.92 -51.67 31.06
C PRO A 101 -10.50 -51.99 29.68
N THR A 102 -9.80 -52.90 28.99
CA THR A 102 -10.17 -53.51 27.71
C THR A 102 -11.32 -54.50 27.86
N THR A 103 -12.19 -54.59 26.85
CA THR A 103 -12.88 -55.86 26.52
C THR A 103 -12.81 -56.09 25.01
N THR A 104 -12.61 -57.34 24.62
CA THR A 104 -12.18 -57.74 23.26
C THR A 104 -13.35 -58.22 22.41
N THR A 105 -13.40 -57.76 21.15
CA THR A 105 -14.01 -58.54 20.05
C THR A 105 -13.06 -58.56 18.85
N THR A 106 -12.37 -59.68 18.66
CA THR A 106 -11.60 -59.97 17.45
C THR A 106 -12.52 -60.49 16.35
N THR A 107 -12.44 -59.93 15.14
CA THR A 107 -12.90 -60.62 13.93
C THR A 107 -11.91 -60.36 12.81
N SER A 108 -11.07 -61.36 12.55
CA SER A 108 -10.26 -61.43 11.32
C SER A 108 -11.12 -62.03 10.21
N VAL A 109 -11.12 -61.42 9.03
CA VAL A 109 -11.62 -62.04 7.79
C VAL A 109 -10.63 -61.72 6.68
N ASN A 110 -9.93 -62.76 6.19
CA ASN A 110 -9.14 -62.69 4.97
C ASN A 110 -10.06 -62.60 3.74
N GLY A 111 -9.54 -62.02 2.65
CA GLY A 111 -10.33 -61.51 1.54
C GLY A 111 -11.38 -62.44 0.91
N SER A 112 -12.54 -61.85 0.62
CA SER A 112 -13.42 -62.28 -0.48
C SER A 112 -13.30 -61.30 -1.65
N LYS A 113 -13.57 -61.77 -2.87
CA LYS A 113 -13.60 -60.97 -4.11
C LYS A 113 -14.97 -60.32 -4.37
N ASP A 114 -15.67 -59.93 -3.31
CA ASP A 114 -16.97 -59.27 -3.44
C ASP A 114 -16.81 -57.76 -3.58
N GLY A 115 -16.97 -57.25 -4.80
CA GLY A 115 -17.02 -55.82 -5.06
C GLY A 115 -18.19 -55.16 -4.29
N PRO A 116 -18.10 -53.86 -3.94
CA PRO A 116 -19.01 -53.20 -3.00
C PRO A 116 -20.48 -53.46 -3.31
N SER A 117 -21.30 -53.66 -2.27
CA SER A 117 -22.69 -54.09 -2.44
C SER A 117 -23.49 -53.10 -3.31
N PRO A 118 -24.57 -53.55 -3.98
CA PRO A 118 -25.40 -52.66 -4.80
C PRO A 118 -25.95 -51.45 -4.03
N LEU A 119 -26.08 -51.55 -2.70
CA LEU A 119 -26.49 -50.44 -1.83
C LEU A 119 -25.34 -49.45 -1.59
N GLU A 120 -24.12 -49.92 -1.33
CA GLU A 120 -22.95 -49.04 -1.11
C GLU A 120 -22.48 -48.36 -2.41
N ARG A 121 -22.58 -49.02 -3.57
CA ARG A 121 -22.34 -48.35 -4.87
C ARG A 121 -23.31 -47.20 -5.08
N ARG A 122 -24.62 -47.42 -4.89
CA ARG A 122 -25.64 -46.37 -5.00
C ARG A 122 -25.42 -45.21 -4.02
N LYS A 123 -24.93 -45.47 -2.80
CA LYS A 123 -24.55 -44.40 -1.85
C LYS A 123 -23.36 -43.59 -2.36
N LEU A 124 -22.30 -44.24 -2.82
CA LEU A 124 -21.11 -43.57 -3.36
C LEU A 124 -21.46 -42.75 -4.61
N GLU A 125 -22.26 -43.31 -5.53
CA GLU A 125 -22.81 -42.61 -6.69
C GLU A 125 -23.66 -41.40 -6.29
N LEU A 126 -24.48 -41.50 -5.24
CA LEU A 126 -25.24 -40.35 -4.73
C LEU A 126 -24.33 -39.25 -4.17
N ILE A 127 -23.29 -39.61 -3.42
CA ILE A 127 -22.33 -38.66 -2.84
C ILE A 127 -21.56 -37.96 -3.97
N GLU A 128 -21.04 -38.72 -4.93
CA GLU A 128 -20.28 -38.18 -6.06
C GLU A 128 -21.16 -37.28 -6.95
N ASN A 129 -22.40 -37.67 -7.22
CA ASN A 129 -23.34 -36.84 -7.99
C ASN A 129 -23.74 -35.56 -7.25
N ASN A 130 -23.91 -35.60 -5.91
CA ASN A 130 -24.14 -34.38 -5.12
C ASN A 130 -22.91 -33.48 -5.09
N GLN A 131 -21.69 -34.03 -5.01
CA GLN A 131 -20.45 -33.26 -5.13
C GLN A 131 -20.31 -32.62 -6.51
N LYS A 132 -20.51 -33.37 -7.59
CA LYS A 132 -20.54 -32.86 -8.98
C LYS A 132 -21.59 -31.76 -9.18
N LYS A 133 -22.79 -31.92 -8.59
CA LYS A 133 -23.87 -30.91 -8.64
C LYS A 133 -23.50 -29.64 -7.89
N ASN A 134 -22.91 -29.75 -6.69
CA ASN A 134 -22.44 -28.60 -5.92
C ASN A 134 -21.29 -27.87 -6.63
N GLN A 135 -20.36 -28.60 -7.25
CA GLN A 135 -19.28 -28.02 -8.06
C GLN A 135 -19.82 -27.27 -9.29
N ARG A 136 -20.81 -27.81 -10.01
CA ARG A 136 -21.50 -27.10 -11.11
C ARG A 136 -22.13 -25.81 -10.60
N ASN A 137 -23.03 -25.90 -9.60
CA ASN A 137 -23.69 -24.73 -9.01
C ASN A 137 -22.69 -23.65 -8.57
N GLN A 138 -21.53 -24.04 -8.01
CA GLN A 138 -20.48 -23.10 -7.59
C GLN A 138 -19.75 -22.45 -8.78
N ASN A 139 -19.49 -23.20 -9.85
CA ASN A 139 -18.91 -22.67 -11.10
C ASN A 139 -19.89 -21.76 -11.85
N ASP A 140 -21.18 -22.06 -11.82
CA ASP A 140 -22.24 -21.25 -12.43
C ASP A 140 -22.35 -19.89 -11.71
N ILE A 141 -22.41 -19.90 -10.36
CA ILE A 141 -22.40 -18.69 -9.53
C ILE A 141 -21.12 -17.86 -9.74
N GLU A 142 -19.96 -18.51 -9.83
CA GLU A 142 -18.68 -17.84 -10.12
C GLU A 142 -18.66 -17.21 -11.52
N THR A 143 -19.33 -17.83 -12.50
CA THR A 143 -19.46 -17.32 -13.87
C THR A 143 -20.40 -16.10 -13.92
N ASP A 144 -21.54 -16.14 -13.22
CA ASP A 144 -22.43 -14.98 -13.05
C ASP A 144 -21.72 -13.81 -12.36
N ARG A 145 -20.94 -14.08 -11.31
CA ARG A 145 -20.12 -13.06 -10.61
C ARG A 145 -19.08 -12.43 -11.53
N LYS A 146 -18.49 -13.20 -12.48
CA LYS A 146 -17.55 -12.69 -13.51
C LYS A 146 -18.24 -11.84 -14.55
N LEU A 147 -19.38 -12.28 -15.08
CA LEU A 147 -20.17 -11.54 -16.07
C LEU A 147 -20.66 -10.20 -15.49
N ASN A 148 -21.04 -10.17 -14.21
CA ASN A 148 -21.38 -8.93 -13.50
C ASN A 148 -20.17 -7.98 -13.33
N GLU A 149 -18.99 -8.51 -12.98
CA GLU A 149 -17.74 -7.73 -12.87
C GLU A 149 -17.28 -7.17 -14.23
N GLU A 150 -17.30 -7.96 -15.32
CA GLU A 150 -16.99 -7.47 -16.66
C GLU A 150 -18.03 -6.43 -17.13
N TYR A 151 -19.32 -6.65 -16.86
CA TYR A 151 -20.36 -5.68 -17.23
C TYR A 151 -20.15 -4.31 -16.54
N LEU A 152 -19.90 -4.30 -15.23
CA LEU A 152 -19.59 -3.06 -14.48
C LEU A 152 -18.33 -2.38 -15.03
N MET A 153 -17.23 -3.13 -15.17
CA MET A 153 -15.91 -2.56 -15.48
C MET A 153 -15.69 -2.24 -16.97
N LYS A 154 -16.28 -3.00 -17.90
CA LYS A 154 -16.00 -2.93 -19.35
C LYS A 154 -17.16 -2.37 -20.17
N LYS A 155 -18.42 -2.51 -19.72
CA LYS A 155 -19.60 -2.02 -20.44
C LYS A 155 -20.12 -0.69 -19.91
N LEU A 156 -20.28 -0.53 -18.60
CA LEU A 156 -20.69 0.76 -18.02
C LEU A 156 -19.54 1.78 -17.94
N LEU A 157 -18.42 1.40 -17.34
CA LEU A 157 -17.31 2.32 -17.03
C LEU A 157 -16.23 2.35 -18.12
N SER A 158 -16.65 2.34 -19.39
CA SER A 158 -15.79 2.45 -20.57
C SER A 158 -15.72 3.90 -21.06
N LYS A 159 -14.50 4.40 -21.30
CA LYS A 159 -14.24 5.74 -21.85
C LYS A 159 -14.89 6.00 -23.22
N LYS A 160 -15.37 4.96 -23.92
CA LYS A 160 -15.97 5.07 -25.26
C LYS A 160 -17.51 5.04 -25.28
N ASN A 161 -18.16 4.75 -24.15
CA ASN A 161 -19.62 4.61 -24.10
C ASN A 161 -20.27 5.85 -23.49
N CYS A 162 -21.11 6.54 -24.27
CA CYS A 162 -22.03 7.54 -23.73
C CYS A 162 -23.23 6.81 -23.10
N PHE A 163 -23.00 6.13 -21.98
CA PHE A 163 -24.11 5.65 -21.15
C PHE A 163 -24.71 6.82 -20.39
N ASP A 164 -26.03 6.87 -20.39
CA ASP A 164 -26.84 7.77 -19.58
C ASP A 164 -26.55 7.58 -18.07
N ILE A 165 -26.51 8.70 -17.34
CA ILE A 165 -26.08 8.76 -15.93
C ILE A 165 -27.07 8.01 -15.03
N ASP A 166 -28.37 8.16 -15.27
CA ASP A 166 -29.42 7.47 -14.51
C ASP A 166 -29.30 5.94 -14.65
N THR A 167 -28.91 5.48 -15.83
CA THR A 167 -28.62 4.07 -16.11
C THR A 167 -27.39 3.56 -15.34
N ILE A 168 -26.39 4.41 -15.12
CA ILE A 168 -25.18 4.08 -14.35
C ILE A 168 -25.50 4.07 -12.83
N GLU A 169 -26.13 5.12 -12.30
CA GLU A 169 -26.49 5.23 -10.87
C GLU A 169 -27.41 4.08 -10.44
N LYS A 170 -28.46 3.78 -11.22
CA LYS A 170 -29.39 2.66 -10.96
C LYS A 170 -28.73 1.27 -10.94
N LYS A 171 -27.51 1.14 -11.46
CA LYS A 171 -26.78 -0.13 -11.62
C LYS A 171 -25.55 -0.25 -10.71
N ILE A 172 -24.93 0.87 -10.31
CA ILE A 172 -23.87 0.92 -9.30
C ILE A 172 -24.53 1.03 -7.93
N THR A 173 -24.72 -0.13 -7.28
CA THR A 173 -25.38 -0.24 -5.98
C THR A 173 -24.56 -1.14 -5.05
N PRO A 174 -24.66 -0.98 -3.71
CA PRO A 174 -24.04 -1.92 -2.76
C PRO A 174 -24.33 -3.39 -3.09
N LYS A 175 -25.54 -3.68 -3.56
CA LYS A 175 -26.04 -5.03 -3.91
C LYS A 175 -25.48 -5.59 -5.24
N SER A 176 -24.98 -4.75 -6.15
CA SER A 176 -24.25 -5.19 -7.35
C SER A 176 -22.75 -5.31 -7.10
N LEU A 177 -22.16 -4.42 -6.29
CA LEU A 177 -20.76 -4.47 -5.86
C LEU A 177 -20.44 -5.74 -5.01
N THR A 178 -21.37 -6.17 -4.15
CA THR A 178 -21.25 -7.46 -3.41
C THR A 178 -21.46 -8.71 -4.27
N LYS A 179 -21.80 -8.57 -5.55
CA LYS A 179 -22.03 -9.68 -6.49
C LYS A 179 -20.91 -9.85 -7.53
N CYS A 180 -19.71 -9.31 -7.28
CA CYS A 180 -18.53 -9.51 -8.12
C CYS A 180 -17.65 -10.66 -7.59
N VAL A 181 -16.68 -11.14 -8.38
CA VAL A 181 -15.68 -12.13 -7.92
C VAL A 181 -14.58 -11.45 -7.11
N SER A 182 -14.19 -10.23 -7.51
CA SER A 182 -13.44 -9.34 -6.65
C SER A 182 -14.17 -9.11 -5.32
N ASN A 183 -13.37 -9.07 -4.25
CA ASN A 183 -13.78 -8.62 -2.93
C ASN A 183 -14.59 -7.30 -3.05
N SER A 184 -15.73 -7.19 -2.37
CA SER A 184 -16.64 -6.03 -2.45
C SER A 184 -15.94 -4.69 -2.15
N LEU A 185 -14.97 -4.69 -1.23
CA LEU A 185 -14.12 -3.53 -0.93
C LEU A 185 -13.27 -3.13 -2.15
N LEU A 186 -12.54 -4.08 -2.73
CA LEU A 186 -11.71 -3.88 -3.91
C LEU A 186 -12.54 -3.50 -5.15
N MET A 187 -13.75 -4.05 -5.29
CA MET A 187 -14.67 -3.69 -6.37
C MET A 187 -15.17 -2.25 -6.21
N GLY A 188 -15.57 -1.84 -4.99
CA GLY A 188 -15.91 -0.46 -4.71
C GLY A 188 -14.77 0.51 -5.03
N MET A 189 -13.53 0.17 -4.64
CA MET A 189 -12.34 0.96 -4.97
C MET A 189 -12.12 1.09 -6.50
N LYS A 190 -12.20 -0.03 -7.23
CA LYS A 190 -12.10 -0.07 -8.70
C LYS A 190 -13.14 0.82 -9.39
N VAL A 191 -14.36 0.84 -8.86
CA VAL A 191 -15.48 1.64 -9.38
C VAL A 191 -15.32 3.11 -9.03
N ASN A 192 -14.99 3.45 -7.79
CA ASN A 192 -14.70 4.82 -7.32
C ASN A 192 -13.63 5.49 -8.21
N TYR A 193 -12.46 4.84 -8.37
CA TYR A 193 -11.37 5.34 -9.22
C TYR A 193 -11.80 5.60 -10.67
N ARG A 194 -12.63 4.73 -11.25
CA ARG A 194 -13.17 4.92 -12.61
C ARG A 194 -14.18 6.06 -12.70
N LEU A 195 -15.08 6.20 -11.72
CA LEU A 195 -16.03 7.30 -11.66
C LEU A 195 -15.32 8.66 -11.56
N ARG A 196 -14.31 8.79 -10.68
CA ARG A 196 -13.50 10.01 -10.56
C ARG A 196 -12.72 10.33 -11.84
N ASN A 197 -12.21 9.33 -12.55
CA ASN A 197 -11.54 9.55 -13.84
C ASN A 197 -12.53 9.88 -14.98
N LEU A 198 -13.77 9.40 -14.93
CA LEU A 198 -14.83 9.86 -15.83
C LEU A 198 -15.18 11.32 -15.52
N ALA A 199 -15.35 11.69 -14.24
CA ALA A 199 -15.63 13.06 -13.81
C ALA A 199 -14.60 14.08 -14.35
N LYS A 200 -13.31 13.80 -14.11
CA LYS A 200 -12.16 14.58 -14.66
C LYS A 200 -12.21 14.74 -16.19
N SER A 201 -12.86 13.82 -16.92
CA SER A 201 -12.91 13.82 -18.40
C SER A 201 -14.19 14.40 -19.02
N LYS A 202 -15.25 14.61 -18.22
CA LYS A 202 -16.61 14.93 -18.68
C LYS A 202 -17.05 16.39 -18.45
N GLY A 203 -16.25 17.21 -17.77
CA GLY A 203 -16.54 18.63 -17.58
C GLY A 203 -17.82 18.88 -16.78
N SER A 204 -18.85 19.48 -17.40
CA SER A 204 -20.11 19.85 -16.76
C SER A 204 -20.88 18.67 -16.17
N GLU A 205 -20.91 17.52 -16.84
CA GLU A 205 -21.50 16.29 -16.29
C GLU A 205 -20.70 15.71 -15.11
N GLY A 206 -19.44 16.12 -14.92
CA GLY A 206 -18.51 15.52 -13.97
C GLY A 206 -18.99 15.55 -12.52
N GLN A 207 -19.77 16.56 -12.13
CA GLN A 207 -20.31 16.69 -10.77
C GLN A 207 -21.20 15.50 -10.35
N MET A 208 -21.95 14.92 -11.30
CA MET A 208 -22.78 13.74 -11.01
C MET A 208 -21.92 12.49 -10.84
N PHE A 209 -20.88 12.33 -11.65
CA PHE A 209 -19.91 11.24 -11.51
C PHE A 209 -19.12 11.32 -10.19
N ASP A 210 -18.73 12.52 -9.74
CA ASP A 210 -18.11 12.69 -8.42
C ASP A 210 -19.08 12.45 -7.27
N LYS A 211 -20.36 12.87 -7.37
CA LYS A 211 -21.40 12.53 -6.38
C LYS A 211 -21.57 11.01 -6.25
N LEU A 212 -21.60 10.28 -7.37
CA LEU A 212 -21.69 8.82 -7.38
C LEU A 212 -20.39 8.16 -6.87
N ALA A 213 -19.22 8.71 -7.18
CA ALA A 213 -17.94 8.27 -6.64
C ALA A 213 -17.90 8.39 -5.11
N ASN A 214 -18.31 9.54 -4.57
CA ASN A 214 -18.42 9.77 -3.12
C ASN A 214 -19.39 8.78 -2.44
N SER A 215 -20.50 8.42 -3.10
CA SER A 215 -21.44 7.40 -2.61
C SER A 215 -20.81 6.00 -2.54
N VAL A 216 -20.01 5.62 -3.55
CA VAL A 216 -19.26 4.35 -3.55
C VAL A 216 -18.14 4.36 -2.50
N GLU A 217 -17.53 5.51 -2.23
CA GLU A 217 -16.47 5.69 -1.22
C GLU A 217 -17.01 5.68 0.21
N ASP A 218 -18.21 6.22 0.46
CA ASP A 218 -18.95 6.03 1.71
C ASP A 218 -19.30 4.54 1.92
N PHE A 219 -19.79 3.85 0.88
CA PHE A 219 -20.02 2.41 0.95
C PHE A 219 -18.76 1.60 1.30
N THR A 220 -17.61 1.85 0.66
CA THR A 220 -16.36 1.13 0.99
C THR A 220 -15.86 1.45 2.39
N THR A 221 -16.07 2.68 2.87
CA THR A 221 -15.76 3.08 4.25
C THR A 221 -16.61 2.32 5.26
N ARG A 222 -17.93 2.25 5.06
CA ARG A 222 -18.88 1.55 5.95
C ARG A 222 -18.66 0.04 6.02
N LEU A 223 -18.00 -0.59 5.04
CA LEU A 223 -17.56 -1.99 5.13
C LEU A 223 -16.51 -2.23 6.23
N LEU A 224 -15.82 -1.17 6.70
CA LEU A 224 -14.75 -1.26 7.69
C LEU A 224 -15.23 -1.00 9.13
N ASP A 225 -16.29 -0.22 9.31
CA ASP A 225 -16.82 0.17 10.63
C ASP A 225 -17.10 -1.00 11.60
N PRO A 226 -17.63 -2.16 11.17
CA PRO A 226 -17.80 -3.32 12.06
C PRO A 226 -16.49 -3.80 12.71
N MET A 227 -15.34 -3.56 12.08
CA MET A 227 -14.02 -3.94 12.59
C MET A 227 -13.43 -2.91 13.57
N GLN A 228 -14.04 -1.73 13.73
CA GLN A 228 -13.58 -0.74 14.70
C GLN A 228 -13.78 -1.24 16.14
N SER A 229 -14.96 -1.80 16.43
CA SER A 229 -15.30 -2.39 17.73
C SER A 229 -14.72 -3.79 17.92
N ASN A 230 -14.69 -4.62 16.88
CA ASN A 230 -14.25 -6.01 16.98
C ASN A 230 -12.75 -6.18 16.73
N GLN A 231 -11.96 -6.22 17.82
CA GLN A 231 -10.51 -6.44 17.76
C GLN A 231 -10.13 -7.74 17.01
N MET A 232 -10.86 -8.84 17.17
CA MET A 232 -10.53 -10.11 16.49
C MET A 232 -10.67 -9.98 14.97
N GLN A 233 -11.72 -9.31 14.48
CA GLN A 233 -11.90 -9.07 13.04
C GLN A 233 -10.86 -8.08 12.50
N ARG A 234 -10.54 -7.00 13.23
CA ARG A 234 -9.45 -6.07 12.85
C ARG A 234 -8.10 -6.77 12.74
N GLU A 235 -7.75 -7.62 13.72
CA GLU A 235 -6.46 -8.32 13.68
C GLU A 235 -6.40 -9.37 12.56
N GLY A 236 -7.52 -10.03 12.24
CA GLY A 236 -7.64 -10.91 11.08
C GLY A 236 -7.49 -10.15 9.75
N PHE A 237 -8.20 -9.04 9.58
CA PHE A 237 -8.07 -8.16 8.42
C PHE A 237 -6.63 -7.67 8.24
N GLY A 238 -6.01 -7.17 9.32
CA GLY A 238 -4.63 -6.71 9.34
C GLY A 238 -3.58 -7.79 9.07
N TYR A 239 -3.89 -9.08 9.32
CA TYR A 239 -2.95 -10.19 9.06
C TYR A 239 -3.13 -10.83 7.68
N PHE A 240 -4.37 -11.00 7.20
CA PHE A 240 -4.65 -11.81 5.99
C PHE A 240 -5.02 -11.01 4.74
N ILE A 241 -5.58 -9.80 4.90
CA ILE A 241 -6.25 -9.08 3.80
C ILE A 241 -5.57 -7.73 3.50
N LEU A 242 -5.16 -7.00 4.54
CA LEU A 242 -4.61 -5.66 4.39
C LEU A 242 -3.39 -5.60 3.46
N ASP A 243 -2.45 -6.55 3.55
CA ASP A 243 -1.25 -6.57 2.67
C ASP A 243 -1.58 -6.86 1.20
N TYR A 244 -2.70 -7.54 0.91
CA TYR A 244 -3.16 -7.79 -0.46
C TYR A 244 -3.91 -6.59 -1.05
N ILE A 245 -4.66 -5.86 -0.23
CA ILE A 245 -5.45 -4.70 -0.67
C ILE A 245 -4.62 -3.41 -0.68
N LEU A 246 -3.54 -3.29 0.11
CA LEU A 246 -2.74 -2.06 0.20
C LEU A 246 -2.21 -1.59 -1.17
N ASP A 247 -1.57 -2.48 -1.92
CA ASP A 247 -1.00 -2.19 -3.25
C ASP A 247 -2.07 -1.71 -4.23
N ASP A 248 -3.19 -2.42 -4.32
CA ASP A 248 -4.30 -2.07 -5.21
C ASP A 248 -4.99 -0.76 -4.76
N ALA A 249 -5.10 -0.49 -3.46
CA ALA A 249 -5.71 0.73 -2.92
C ALA A 249 -4.84 1.98 -3.13
N ILE A 250 -3.51 1.84 -3.12
CA ILE A 250 -2.57 2.91 -3.49
C ILE A 250 -2.73 3.27 -4.97
N GLU A 251 -2.71 2.26 -5.86
CA GLU A 251 -2.85 2.44 -7.31
C GLU A 251 -4.21 3.02 -7.73
N LEU A 252 -5.26 2.74 -6.95
CA LEU A 252 -6.61 3.28 -7.16
C LEU A 252 -6.84 4.65 -6.47
N GLU A 253 -5.80 5.31 -5.97
CA GLU A 253 -5.82 6.64 -5.32
C GLU A 253 -6.79 6.74 -4.11
N GLN A 254 -7.03 5.65 -3.36
CA GLN A 254 -8.13 5.53 -2.39
C GLN A 254 -7.88 6.22 -1.04
N LYS A 255 -7.80 7.56 -1.04
CA LYS A 255 -7.44 8.38 0.14
C LYS A 255 -8.27 8.07 1.40
N MET A 256 -9.60 7.96 1.27
CA MET A 256 -10.50 7.72 2.42
C MET A 256 -10.31 6.33 3.07
N PHE A 257 -9.82 5.34 2.32
CA PHE A 257 -9.51 4.02 2.87
C PHE A 257 -8.34 4.10 3.87
N PHE A 258 -7.29 4.85 3.54
CA PHE A 258 -6.11 4.99 4.39
C PHE A 258 -6.35 5.82 5.65
N THR A 259 -7.30 6.76 5.61
CA THR A 259 -7.68 7.57 6.78
C THR A 259 -8.63 6.85 7.75
N HIS A 260 -9.17 5.67 7.39
CA HIS A 260 -10.08 4.93 8.26
C HIS A 260 -9.36 4.41 9.51
N PRO A 261 -9.90 4.59 10.74
CA PRO A 261 -9.21 4.20 11.98
C PRO A 261 -8.81 2.72 12.07
N VAL A 262 -9.52 1.81 11.39
CA VAL A 262 -9.14 0.38 11.35
C VAL A 262 -7.90 0.15 10.49
N VAL A 263 -7.78 0.89 9.39
CA VAL A 263 -6.65 0.79 8.44
C VAL A 263 -5.42 1.51 9.02
N ASP A 264 -5.57 2.76 9.48
CA ASP A 264 -4.50 3.52 10.13
C ASP A 264 -3.91 2.77 11.33
N SER A 265 -4.74 2.23 12.23
CA SER A 265 -4.25 1.52 13.41
C SER A 265 -3.50 0.22 13.08
N GLU A 266 -3.93 -0.53 12.07
CA GLU A 266 -3.22 -1.74 11.60
C GLU A 266 -1.95 -1.41 10.79
N MET A 267 -1.95 -0.36 9.98
CA MET A 267 -0.73 0.15 9.32
C MET A 267 0.29 0.61 10.35
N ASN A 268 -0.12 1.39 11.35
CA ASN A 268 0.71 1.78 12.50
C ASN A 268 1.27 0.57 13.27
N ARG A 269 0.46 -0.49 13.42
CA ARG A 269 0.85 -1.75 14.09
C ARG A 269 1.87 -2.57 13.29
N LYS A 270 1.86 -2.45 11.96
CA LYS A 270 2.90 -3.03 11.08
C LYS A 270 4.17 -2.17 11.05
N TRP A 271 4.02 -0.86 10.87
CA TRP A 271 5.10 0.12 10.77
C TRP A 271 6.09 0.02 11.94
N ARG A 272 5.59 0.12 13.17
CA ARG A 272 6.39 -0.02 14.41
C ARG A 272 6.82 -1.46 14.72
N GLY A 273 6.40 -2.44 13.93
CA GLY A 273 6.66 -3.86 14.16
C GLY A 273 5.80 -4.45 15.29
N ARG A 274 5.06 -5.52 14.98
CA ARG A 274 4.18 -6.23 15.94
C ARG A 274 4.90 -6.72 17.21
N PHE A 275 6.22 -6.92 17.16
CA PHE A 275 7.05 -7.28 18.30
C PHE A 275 7.22 -6.11 19.31
N LEU A 276 7.52 -4.90 18.87
CA LEU A 276 7.70 -3.72 19.73
C LEU A 276 6.37 -3.20 20.30
N MET A 277 5.25 -3.55 19.65
CA MET A 277 3.90 -3.17 20.07
C MET A 277 3.31 -4.07 21.18
N LYS A 278 4.11 -4.96 21.80
CA LYS A 278 3.71 -5.63 23.06
C LYS A 278 3.50 -4.57 24.16
N LYS A 279 2.32 -4.59 24.81
CA LYS A 279 2.02 -3.74 25.98
C LYS A 279 3.10 -3.95 27.05
N GLY A 280 3.90 -2.92 27.31
CA GLY A 280 4.98 -2.96 28.31
C GLY A 280 6.31 -2.31 27.90
N LEU A 281 6.56 -2.04 26.61
CA LEU A 281 7.79 -1.31 26.23
C LEU A 281 7.78 0.13 26.79
N SER A 282 8.85 0.48 27.51
CA SER A 282 8.99 1.79 28.14
C SER A 282 9.35 2.89 27.14
N LYS A 283 9.13 4.16 27.52
CA LYS A 283 9.63 5.32 26.75
C LYS A 283 11.16 5.27 26.58
N TRP A 284 11.87 4.82 27.62
CA TRP A 284 13.33 4.63 27.57
C TRP A 284 13.75 3.57 26.55
N THR A 285 13.01 2.47 26.42
CA THR A 285 13.29 1.44 25.40
C THR A 285 13.20 2.03 23.99
N TRP A 286 12.23 2.91 23.73
CA TRP A 286 12.16 3.64 22.46
C TRP A 286 13.32 4.63 22.27
N PHE A 287 13.70 5.39 23.30
CA PHE A 287 14.87 6.28 23.25
C PHE A 287 16.17 5.51 22.92
N PHE A 288 16.44 4.42 23.64
CA PHE A 288 17.59 3.55 23.37
C PHE A 288 17.56 2.93 21.96
N LEU A 289 16.38 2.63 21.40
CA LEU A 289 16.26 2.16 20.01
C LEU A 289 16.57 3.25 18.97
N HIS A 290 16.25 4.53 19.23
CA HIS A 290 16.65 5.64 18.36
C HIS A 290 18.17 5.87 18.43
N VAL A 291 18.73 5.92 19.66
CA VAL A 291 20.17 6.08 19.89
C VAL A 291 20.94 4.91 19.29
N TRP A 292 20.47 3.68 19.47
CA TRP A 292 21.06 2.50 18.82
C TRP A 292 21.09 2.65 17.30
N CYS A 293 20.00 3.14 16.68
CA CYS A 293 19.93 3.29 15.22
C CYS A 293 21.02 4.22 14.63
N LEU A 294 21.51 5.19 15.40
CA LEU A 294 22.67 6.03 15.01
C LEU A 294 23.98 5.23 14.99
N PHE A 295 24.25 4.43 16.03
CA PHE A 295 25.41 3.53 16.06
C PHE A 295 25.30 2.42 15.00
N ASP A 296 24.10 1.88 14.82
CA ASP A 296 23.71 0.87 13.84
C ASP A 296 23.98 1.33 12.41
N MET A 297 23.83 2.63 12.09
CA MET A 297 24.17 3.15 10.75
C MET A 297 25.66 2.95 10.42
N VAL A 298 26.56 3.20 11.36
CA VAL A 298 28.02 3.07 11.18
C VAL A 298 28.45 1.60 11.29
N LEU A 299 27.87 0.87 12.25
CA LEU A 299 28.24 -0.51 12.52
C LEU A 299 27.54 -1.52 11.60
N ALA A 300 26.49 -1.15 10.86
CA ALA A 300 25.68 -2.06 10.04
C ALA A 300 26.48 -2.99 9.11
N PRO A 301 27.53 -2.55 8.38
CA PRO A 301 28.31 -3.46 7.54
C PRO A 301 29.02 -4.55 8.35
N ILE A 302 29.60 -4.16 9.49
CA ILE A 302 30.34 -5.03 10.42
C ILE A 302 29.36 -5.97 11.14
N ALA A 303 28.28 -5.42 11.70
CA ALA A 303 27.23 -6.16 12.40
C ALA A 303 26.48 -7.11 11.46
N PHE A 304 26.23 -6.74 10.20
CA PHE A 304 25.64 -7.64 9.20
C PHE A 304 26.59 -8.77 8.83
N TYR A 305 27.88 -8.49 8.62
CA TYR A 305 28.89 -9.52 8.37
C TYR A 305 28.97 -10.53 9.52
N PHE A 306 29.09 -10.06 10.76
CA PHE A 306 29.06 -10.94 11.95
C PHE A 306 27.73 -11.67 12.10
N VAL A 307 26.58 -11.04 11.82
CA VAL A 307 25.27 -11.70 11.95
C VAL A 307 25.06 -12.77 10.88
N SER A 308 25.47 -12.57 9.63
CA SER A 308 25.43 -13.61 8.59
C SER A 308 26.43 -14.74 8.87
N TYR A 309 27.58 -14.46 9.49
CA TYR A 309 28.51 -15.49 9.95
C TYR A 309 27.96 -16.30 11.14
N LEU A 310 27.23 -15.64 12.06
CA LEU A 310 26.65 -16.24 13.27
C LEU A 310 25.18 -16.71 13.10
N GLU A 311 24.63 -16.63 11.88
CA GLU A 311 23.20 -16.88 11.59
C GLU A 311 22.79 -18.34 11.91
N VAL A 312 23.76 -19.25 11.96
CA VAL A 312 23.59 -20.67 12.26
C VAL A 312 23.31 -20.95 13.76
N TYR A 313 23.74 -20.08 14.68
CA TYR A 313 23.80 -20.42 16.12
C TYR A 313 23.13 -19.43 17.10
N SER A 314 22.84 -18.18 16.70
CA SER A 314 22.49 -17.14 17.68
C SER A 314 21.03 -16.66 17.67
N LEU A 315 20.36 -16.77 18.83
CA LEU A 315 19.05 -16.16 19.07
C LEU A 315 19.10 -14.63 18.95
N PHE A 316 20.26 -14.01 19.24
CA PHE A 316 20.49 -12.58 19.04
C PHE A 316 20.48 -12.21 17.55
N ALA A 317 21.14 -12.99 16.68
CA ALA A 317 21.11 -12.80 15.23
C ALA A 317 19.66 -12.85 14.69
N ALA A 318 18.87 -13.84 15.11
CA ALA A 318 17.46 -13.97 14.75
C ALA A 318 16.57 -12.82 15.29
N GLN A 319 17.02 -12.09 16.30
CA GLN A 319 16.30 -10.92 16.85
C GLN A 319 16.72 -9.61 16.18
N TYR A 320 18.02 -9.42 15.92
CA TYR A 320 18.57 -8.33 15.13
C TYR A 320 18.04 -8.35 13.69
N LEU A 321 17.92 -9.53 13.07
CA LEU A 321 17.32 -9.67 11.74
C LEU A 321 15.84 -9.27 11.68
N LYS A 322 15.09 -9.38 12.80
CA LYS A 322 13.71 -8.86 12.90
C LYS A 322 13.68 -7.34 13.07
N TYR A 323 14.65 -6.78 13.80
CA TYR A 323 14.87 -5.33 13.91
C TYR A 323 15.17 -4.74 12.52
N LEU A 324 16.15 -5.30 11.78
CA LEU A 324 16.49 -4.87 10.42
C LEU A 324 15.34 -5.03 9.40
N LYS A 325 14.40 -5.96 9.64
CA LYS A 325 13.21 -6.19 8.79
C LYS A 325 11.96 -5.41 9.24
N THR A 326 12.06 -4.57 10.28
CA THR A 326 10.94 -3.75 10.76
C THR A 326 10.89 -2.42 9.98
N PRO A 327 9.77 -2.06 9.31
CA PRO A 327 9.71 -0.91 8.39
C PRO A 327 10.20 0.41 8.99
N TYR A 328 9.86 0.69 10.25
CA TYR A 328 10.30 1.90 10.95
C TYR A 328 11.83 2.05 11.01
N PHE A 329 12.60 1.00 11.30
CA PHE A 329 14.07 1.11 11.36
C PHE A 329 14.71 1.15 9.97
N ILE A 330 14.09 0.52 8.98
CA ILE A 330 14.50 0.67 7.56
C ILE A 330 14.41 2.16 7.18
N PHE A 331 13.29 2.82 7.48
CA PHE A 331 13.08 4.25 7.22
C PHE A 331 14.02 5.17 8.01
N VAL A 332 14.22 4.95 9.33
CA VAL A 332 15.12 5.80 10.12
C VAL A 332 16.56 5.68 9.62
N ARG A 333 17.04 4.45 9.35
CA ARG A 333 18.38 4.22 8.81
C ARG A 333 18.54 4.81 7.40
N ASP A 334 17.51 4.76 6.57
CA ASP A 334 17.54 5.36 5.23
C ASP A 334 17.58 6.91 5.28
N SER A 335 16.80 7.50 6.18
CA SER A 335 16.81 8.94 6.45
C SER A 335 18.17 9.41 7.00
N LEU A 336 18.77 8.64 7.91
CA LEU A 336 20.12 8.89 8.43
C LEU A 336 21.20 8.71 7.34
N SER A 337 21.03 7.75 6.42
CA SER A 337 21.90 7.56 5.26
C SER A 337 21.86 8.77 4.31
N TYR A 338 20.67 9.32 4.01
CA TYR A 338 20.57 10.59 3.28
C TYR A 338 21.22 11.75 4.04
N LEU A 339 21.02 11.85 5.36
CA LEU A 339 21.64 12.91 6.18
C LEU A 339 23.17 12.82 6.17
N ALA A 340 23.75 11.63 6.32
CA ALA A 340 25.18 11.40 6.19
C ALA A 340 25.70 11.79 4.78
N LEU A 341 24.95 11.45 3.73
CA LEU A 341 25.30 11.83 2.36
C LEU A 341 25.28 13.35 2.13
N VAL A 342 24.34 14.09 2.73
CA VAL A 342 24.30 15.56 2.68
C VAL A 342 25.45 16.18 3.50
N VAL A 343 25.78 15.63 4.67
CA VAL A 343 26.95 16.09 5.44
C VAL A 343 28.25 15.87 4.67
N LEU A 344 28.41 14.73 3.98
CA LEU A 344 29.55 14.48 3.09
C LEU A 344 29.59 15.45 1.90
N HIS A 345 28.44 15.77 1.30
CA HIS A 345 28.35 16.78 0.23
C HIS A 345 28.70 18.18 0.71
N TYR A 346 28.23 18.57 1.90
CA TYR A 346 28.59 19.85 2.50
C TYR A 346 30.09 19.92 2.80
N ALA A 347 30.69 18.83 3.31
CA ALA A 347 32.11 18.74 3.56
C ALA A 347 32.96 18.87 2.28
N ILE A 348 32.57 18.23 1.16
CA ILE A 348 33.31 18.39 -0.10
C ILE A 348 33.09 19.76 -0.77
N CYS A 349 31.93 20.40 -0.59
CA CYS A 349 31.72 21.79 -1.04
C CYS A 349 32.58 22.81 -0.26
N LEU A 350 33.09 22.45 0.92
CA LEU A 350 34.06 23.24 1.70
C LEU A 350 35.53 22.82 1.44
N ALA A 351 35.77 21.71 0.76
CA ALA A 351 37.12 21.21 0.50
C ALA A 351 37.74 21.91 -0.73
N PRO A 352 39.06 22.20 -0.71
CA PRO A 352 39.76 22.74 -1.88
C PRO A 352 39.81 21.69 -3.01
N SER A 353 39.68 22.14 -4.25
CA SER A 353 39.62 21.24 -5.42
C SER A 353 40.96 20.55 -5.70
N SER A 354 41.03 19.23 -5.49
CA SER A 354 42.18 18.38 -5.81
C SER A 354 42.09 17.78 -7.22
N LEU A 355 43.24 17.39 -7.80
CA LEU A 355 43.27 16.48 -8.96
C LEU A 355 42.93 15.03 -8.55
N GLU A 356 43.53 14.56 -7.46
CA GLU A 356 43.31 13.22 -6.92
C GLU A 356 41.94 13.08 -6.24
N PHE A 357 41.38 11.88 -6.29
CA PHE A 357 40.13 11.55 -5.61
C PHE A 357 40.32 11.50 -4.09
N SER A 358 39.66 12.42 -3.39
CA SER A 358 39.73 12.49 -1.93
C SER A 358 38.98 11.33 -1.26
N VAL A 359 39.29 11.04 0.02
CA VAL A 359 38.55 10.05 0.84
C VAL A 359 37.05 10.40 0.94
N LEU A 360 36.70 11.69 0.87
CA LEU A 360 35.31 12.14 0.80
C LEU A 360 34.64 11.71 -0.52
N GLU A 361 35.31 11.82 -1.66
CA GLU A 361 34.77 11.38 -2.95
C GLU A 361 34.56 9.87 -3.01
N TRP A 362 35.52 9.09 -2.51
CA TRP A 362 35.36 7.64 -2.39
C TRP A 362 34.20 7.26 -1.46
N SER A 363 34.01 8.00 -0.36
CA SER A 363 32.88 7.80 0.55
C SER A 363 31.55 8.09 -0.15
N ILE A 364 31.44 9.25 -0.82
CA ILE A 364 30.25 9.66 -1.57
C ILE A 364 29.91 8.66 -2.69
N LEU A 365 30.92 8.12 -3.38
CA LEU A 365 30.75 7.11 -4.44
C LEU A 365 30.09 5.83 -3.91
N VAL A 366 30.49 5.35 -2.71
CA VAL A 366 29.88 4.17 -2.07
C VAL A 366 28.39 4.42 -1.76
N PHE A 367 28.05 5.60 -1.23
CA PHE A 367 26.65 5.99 -0.99
C PHE A 367 25.84 6.04 -2.30
N PHE A 368 26.37 6.65 -3.36
CA PHE A 368 25.66 6.74 -4.65
C PHE A 368 25.54 5.41 -5.39
N MET A 369 26.52 4.51 -5.26
CA MET A 369 26.42 3.14 -5.75
C MET A 369 25.32 2.38 -4.98
N GLY A 370 25.24 2.55 -3.66
CA GLY A 370 24.16 2.04 -2.82
C GLY A 370 22.78 2.54 -3.25
N ARG A 371 22.62 3.86 -3.44
CA ARG A 371 21.38 4.50 -3.95
C ARG A 371 20.99 3.93 -5.32
N SER A 372 21.94 3.86 -6.25
CA SER A 372 21.70 3.31 -7.60
C SER A 372 21.15 1.88 -7.53
N LEU A 373 21.72 1.02 -6.69
CA LEU A 373 21.25 -0.35 -6.48
C LEU A 373 19.86 -0.42 -5.84
N VAL A 374 19.51 0.53 -4.95
CA VAL A 374 18.15 0.65 -4.40
C VAL A 374 17.15 1.00 -5.50
N GLU A 375 17.41 2.00 -6.33
CA GLU A 375 16.46 2.42 -7.38
C GLU A 375 16.31 1.36 -8.49
N PHE A 376 17.39 0.70 -8.89
CA PHE A 376 17.29 -0.49 -9.76
C PHE A 376 16.47 -1.61 -9.10
N GLY A 377 16.57 -1.76 -7.77
CA GLY A 377 15.73 -2.65 -6.98
C GLY A 377 14.24 -2.29 -7.05
N GLN A 378 13.90 -1.02 -6.82
CA GLN A 378 12.52 -0.50 -6.88
C GLN A 378 11.90 -0.74 -8.27
N ILE A 379 12.60 -0.31 -9.33
CA ILE A 379 12.15 -0.47 -10.71
C ILE A 379 11.96 -1.96 -11.05
N ARG A 380 12.90 -2.84 -10.63
CA ARG A 380 12.80 -4.29 -10.85
C ARG A 380 11.61 -4.92 -10.12
N LEU A 381 11.23 -4.45 -8.93
CA LEU A 381 10.03 -4.89 -8.22
C LEU A 381 8.75 -4.46 -8.96
N ILE A 382 8.69 -3.23 -9.49
CA ILE A 382 7.56 -2.75 -10.31
C ILE A 382 7.45 -3.57 -11.60
N VAL A 383 8.55 -3.81 -12.32
CA VAL A 383 8.59 -4.71 -13.51
C VAL A 383 8.06 -6.11 -13.16
N LYS A 384 8.45 -6.66 -12.00
CA LYS A 384 7.97 -7.97 -11.53
C LYS A 384 6.45 -7.95 -11.26
N ARG A 385 5.93 -6.95 -10.52
CA ARG A 385 4.49 -6.78 -10.23
C ARG A 385 3.66 -6.71 -11.52
N ILE A 386 4.10 -5.94 -12.51
CA ILE A 386 3.43 -5.83 -13.81
C ILE A 386 3.48 -7.16 -14.58
N LYS A 387 4.63 -7.86 -14.58
CA LYS A 387 4.79 -9.16 -15.25
C LYS A 387 3.91 -10.26 -14.61
N GLU A 388 3.73 -10.23 -13.30
CA GLU A 388 2.81 -11.13 -12.57
C GLU A 388 1.35 -10.80 -12.85
N ARG A 389 0.98 -9.52 -12.92
CA ARG A 389 -0.38 -9.09 -13.33
C ARG A 389 -0.72 -9.45 -14.78
N ARG A 390 0.21 -9.30 -15.74
CA ARG A 390 -0.02 -9.77 -17.13
C ARG A 390 -0.28 -11.28 -17.18
N LYS A 391 0.43 -12.09 -16.37
CA LYS A 391 0.15 -13.53 -16.22
C LYS A 391 -1.23 -13.85 -15.63
N SER A 392 -1.86 -12.92 -14.90
CA SER A 392 -3.23 -13.10 -14.37
C SER A 392 -4.35 -12.72 -15.34
N GLY A 393 -4.03 -12.36 -16.60
CA GLY A 393 -5.00 -12.29 -17.69
C GLY A 393 -5.91 -11.06 -17.73
N HIS A 394 -5.34 -9.86 -17.59
CA HIS A 394 -6.13 -8.61 -17.61
C HIS A 394 -5.46 -7.36 -18.22
N ASP A 395 -4.38 -7.53 -19.00
CA ASP A 395 -3.74 -6.41 -19.71
C ASP A 395 -3.22 -6.85 -21.09
N GLU A 396 -4.07 -6.63 -22.09
CA GLU A 396 -3.87 -6.92 -23.52
C GLU A 396 -3.02 -5.83 -24.23
N THR A 397 -2.56 -4.82 -23.48
CA THR A 397 -1.80 -3.69 -24.05
C THR A 397 -0.35 -4.09 -24.33
N ASP A 398 0.06 -4.10 -25.61
CA ASP A 398 1.41 -4.48 -26.05
C ASP A 398 2.53 -3.48 -25.69
N SER A 399 2.22 -2.43 -24.91
CA SER A 399 3.21 -1.50 -24.36
C SER A 399 4.38 -2.23 -23.68
N ASN A 400 5.61 -1.74 -23.89
CA ASN A 400 6.81 -2.30 -23.29
C ASN A 400 6.70 -2.24 -21.75
N ILE A 401 6.81 -3.41 -21.09
CA ILE A 401 6.68 -3.57 -19.63
C ILE A 401 7.64 -2.64 -18.88
N VAL A 402 8.86 -2.47 -19.39
CA VAL A 402 9.88 -1.59 -18.78
C VAL A 402 9.47 -0.12 -18.89
N GLN A 403 8.92 0.30 -20.03
CA GLN A 403 8.40 1.66 -20.20
C GLN A 403 7.20 1.95 -19.29
N LYS A 404 6.29 0.98 -19.12
CA LYS A 404 5.15 1.10 -18.18
C LYS A 404 5.62 1.18 -16.73
N ALA A 405 6.62 0.39 -16.34
CA ALA A 405 7.23 0.45 -15.02
C ALA A 405 7.96 1.77 -14.76
N LEU A 406 8.79 2.23 -15.70
CA LEU A 406 9.51 3.51 -15.61
C LEU A 406 8.53 4.69 -15.57
N SER A 407 7.48 4.69 -16.39
CA SER A 407 6.45 5.73 -16.37
C SER A 407 5.71 5.77 -15.02
N SER A 408 5.39 4.62 -14.43
CA SER A 408 4.77 4.55 -13.10
C SER A 408 5.72 5.01 -12.00
N TYR A 409 7.02 4.68 -12.08
CA TYR A 409 8.04 5.09 -11.11
C TYR A 409 8.35 6.60 -11.19
N ILE A 410 8.51 7.13 -12.41
CA ILE A 410 8.72 8.56 -12.73
C ILE A 410 7.45 9.38 -12.50
N GLY A 411 6.29 8.76 -12.27
CA GLY A 411 5.05 9.46 -11.89
C GLY A 411 5.24 10.30 -10.63
N ASP A 412 5.92 9.76 -9.61
CA ASP A 412 6.24 10.45 -8.36
C ASP A 412 7.25 11.60 -8.60
N HIS A 413 7.13 12.68 -7.82
CA HIS A 413 8.06 13.82 -7.88
C HIS A 413 9.34 13.59 -7.07
N TRP A 414 9.29 12.77 -6.01
CA TRP A 414 10.47 12.42 -5.23
C TRP A 414 11.36 11.42 -5.99
N ASN A 415 10.78 10.42 -6.64
CA ASN A 415 11.52 9.48 -7.50
C ASN A 415 12.20 10.19 -8.69
N LYS A 416 11.57 11.24 -9.24
CA LYS A 416 12.22 12.13 -10.23
C LYS A 416 13.46 12.79 -9.61
N LEU A 417 13.33 13.39 -8.42
CA LEU A 417 14.43 14.07 -7.73
C LEU A 417 15.60 13.12 -7.41
N ASP A 418 15.31 11.91 -6.93
CA ASP A 418 16.33 10.89 -6.65
C ASP A 418 17.08 10.46 -7.92
N VAL A 419 16.35 10.18 -9.03
CA VAL A 419 16.98 9.86 -10.33
C VAL A 419 17.79 11.05 -10.85
N THR A 420 17.29 12.28 -10.74
CA THR A 420 18.02 13.49 -11.13
C THR A 420 19.31 13.62 -10.32
N SER A 421 19.30 13.39 -9.01
CA SER A 421 20.50 13.43 -8.16
C SER A 421 21.53 12.35 -8.56
N VAL A 422 21.09 11.11 -8.79
CA VAL A 422 21.96 10.02 -9.27
C VAL A 422 22.57 10.34 -10.64
N LEU A 423 21.80 10.93 -11.57
CA LEU A 423 22.29 11.33 -12.89
C LEU A 423 23.28 12.50 -12.82
N ILE A 424 23.03 13.51 -11.97
CA ILE A 424 23.98 14.60 -11.71
C ILE A 424 25.29 14.02 -11.17
N TYR A 425 25.22 13.12 -10.19
CA TYR A 425 26.43 12.50 -9.64
C TYR A 425 27.18 11.63 -10.65
N LEU A 426 26.48 10.92 -11.54
CA LEU A 426 27.12 10.19 -12.63
C LEU A 426 27.91 11.13 -13.56
N VAL A 427 27.37 12.30 -13.88
CA VAL A 427 28.08 13.33 -14.67
C VAL A 427 29.29 13.88 -13.90
N ILE A 428 29.15 14.15 -12.59
CA ILE A 428 30.28 14.56 -11.73
C ILE A 428 31.39 13.51 -11.77
N PHE A 429 31.06 12.23 -11.56
CA PHE A 429 32.02 11.14 -11.54
C PHE A 429 32.74 11.00 -12.89
N ILE A 430 32.03 11.08 -14.02
CA ILE A 430 32.62 11.03 -15.36
C ILE A 430 33.56 12.22 -15.59
N LEU A 431 33.18 13.44 -15.16
CA LEU A 431 34.04 14.63 -15.25
C LEU A 431 35.31 14.47 -14.40
N ARG A 432 35.17 14.05 -13.13
CA ARG A 432 36.30 13.83 -12.21
C ARG A 432 37.26 12.75 -12.73
N LEU A 433 36.72 11.61 -13.16
CA LEU A 433 37.48 10.51 -13.77
C LEU A 433 38.25 10.97 -15.00
N LYS A 434 37.61 11.75 -15.89
CA LYS A 434 38.29 12.35 -17.05
C LYS A 434 39.40 13.32 -16.63
N THR A 435 39.17 14.19 -15.64
CA THR A 435 40.21 15.14 -15.20
C THR A 435 41.40 14.45 -14.55
N TRP A 436 41.17 13.36 -13.82
CA TRP A 436 42.23 12.56 -13.20
C TRP A 436 43.08 11.80 -14.23
N ILE A 437 42.46 11.26 -15.29
CA ILE A 437 43.17 10.52 -16.35
C ILE A 437 43.89 11.47 -17.34
N THR A 438 43.38 12.69 -17.56
CA THR A 438 43.76 13.52 -18.71
C THR A 438 44.36 14.89 -18.38
N THR A 439 44.71 15.20 -17.12
CA THR A 439 45.23 16.54 -16.78
C THR A 439 46.24 16.55 -15.64
N GLU A 440 47.43 17.10 -15.92
CA GLU A 440 48.56 17.18 -14.98
C GLU A 440 48.46 18.35 -13.99
N SER A 441 47.53 19.30 -14.17
CA SER A 441 47.34 20.44 -13.26
C SER A 441 45.86 20.78 -12.98
N VAL A 442 45.59 21.28 -11.77
CA VAL A 442 44.27 21.81 -11.36
C VAL A 442 43.98 23.16 -12.03
N THR A 443 45.02 23.98 -12.18
CA THR A 443 44.95 25.36 -12.67
C THR A 443 44.34 25.46 -14.06
N ASN A 444 43.32 26.31 -14.20
CA ASN A 444 42.55 26.54 -15.44
C ASN A 444 41.71 25.33 -15.94
N ASN A 445 41.59 24.25 -15.16
CA ASN A 445 40.80 23.09 -15.56
C ASN A 445 39.28 23.31 -15.38
N ARG A 446 38.62 23.78 -16.44
CA ARG A 446 37.17 24.05 -16.46
C ARG A 446 36.30 22.85 -16.08
N ALA A 447 36.75 21.60 -16.30
CA ALA A 447 35.96 20.42 -15.96
C ALA A 447 35.90 20.16 -14.44
N VAL A 448 36.97 20.48 -13.69
CA VAL A 448 36.97 20.45 -12.23
C VAL A 448 36.03 21.53 -11.66
N LEU A 449 36.06 22.74 -12.23
CA LEU A 449 35.17 23.83 -11.85
C LEU A 449 33.68 23.48 -12.07
N VAL A 450 33.34 22.91 -13.24
CA VAL A 450 31.98 22.43 -13.54
C VAL A 450 31.56 21.30 -12.60
N ALA A 451 32.45 20.37 -12.25
CA ALA A 451 32.17 19.34 -11.25
C ALA A 451 31.85 19.95 -9.87
N GLY A 452 32.54 21.02 -9.45
CA GLY A 452 32.24 21.75 -8.21
C GLY A 452 30.86 22.42 -8.20
N TYR A 453 30.45 23.05 -9.31
CA TYR A 453 29.09 23.59 -9.46
C TYR A 453 28.03 22.48 -9.44
N LEU A 454 28.30 21.33 -10.07
CA LEU A 454 27.39 20.19 -10.07
C LEU A 454 27.29 19.53 -8.68
N TYR A 455 28.40 19.40 -7.92
CA TYR A 455 28.37 18.97 -6.51
C TYR A 455 27.44 19.89 -5.70
N SER A 456 27.61 21.21 -5.85
CA SER A 456 26.78 22.22 -5.16
C SER A 456 25.30 22.09 -5.49
N PHE A 457 24.94 21.89 -6.77
CA PHE A 457 23.56 21.68 -7.20
C PHE A 457 22.99 20.34 -6.69
N ASN A 458 23.80 19.27 -6.69
CA ASN A 458 23.42 17.97 -6.15
C ASN A 458 23.11 18.03 -4.64
N THR A 459 23.88 18.83 -3.89
CA THR A 459 23.63 19.10 -2.45
C THR A 459 22.24 19.70 -2.23
N VAL A 460 21.77 20.59 -3.11
CA VAL A 460 20.41 21.15 -3.03
C VAL A 460 19.36 20.06 -3.25
N CYS A 461 19.52 19.21 -4.29
CA CYS A 461 18.60 18.09 -4.55
C CYS A 461 18.51 17.13 -3.35
N LEU A 462 19.65 16.73 -2.78
CA LEU A 462 19.70 15.84 -1.61
C LEU A 462 19.12 16.49 -0.34
N THR A 463 19.33 17.78 -0.14
CA THR A 463 18.77 18.53 1.00
C THR A 463 17.24 18.62 0.91
N LEU A 464 16.70 18.90 -0.29
CA LEU A 464 15.26 18.86 -0.55
C LEU A 464 14.67 17.46 -0.30
N ARG A 465 15.41 16.39 -0.63
CA ARG A 465 14.97 15.01 -0.39
C ARG A 465 14.86 14.66 1.10
N ILE A 466 15.83 15.05 1.92
CA ILE A 466 15.76 14.90 3.38
C ILE A 466 14.54 15.64 3.93
N PHE A 467 14.35 16.90 3.53
CA PHE A 467 13.21 17.71 3.96
C PHE A 467 11.88 17.03 3.58
N GLY A 468 11.79 16.46 2.38
CA GLY A 468 10.67 15.61 1.95
C GLY A 468 10.35 14.47 2.93
N HIS A 469 11.32 13.57 3.16
CA HIS A 469 11.15 12.41 4.06
C HIS A 469 10.76 12.78 5.49
N VAL A 470 11.40 13.81 6.04
CA VAL A 470 11.14 14.31 7.40
C VAL A 470 9.70 14.83 7.48
N VAL A 471 9.32 15.72 6.57
CA VAL A 471 8.04 16.43 6.62
C VAL A 471 6.86 15.50 6.34
N GLU A 472 6.99 14.56 5.40
CA GLU A 472 5.98 13.53 5.12
C GLU A 472 5.66 12.68 6.36
N THR A 473 6.66 12.42 7.20
CA THR A 473 6.54 11.52 8.37
C THR A 473 6.03 12.20 9.64
N PHE A 474 6.26 13.52 9.81
CA PHE A 474 5.84 14.23 11.02
C PHE A 474 4.38 14.70 10.95
N LYS A 475 3.53 14.08 11.79
CA LYS A 475 2.11 14.43 11.94
C LYS A 475 1.91 15.93 12.18
N GLY A 476 1.13 16.56 11.32
CA GLY A 476 0.90 18.01 11.29
C GLY A 476 1.73 18.72 10.23
N VAL A 477 3.02 18.42 10.12
CA VAL A 477 3.90 19.05 9.12
C VAL A 477 3.58 18.55 7.70
N GLY A 478 3.29 17.26 7.54
CA GLY A 478 2.82 16.71 6.24
C GLY A 478 1.52 17.36 5.73
N THR A 479 0.62 17.79 6.63
CA THR A 479 -0.59 18.54 6.23
C THR A 479 -0.24 19.92 5.70
N ILE A 480 0.72 20.61 6.34
CA ILE A 480 1.25 21.89 5.88
C ILE A 480 1.98 21.72 4.54
N GLN A 481 2.70 20.62 4.34
CA GLN A 481 3.40 20.30 3.09
C GLN A 481 2.45 20.08 1.91
N ILE A 482 1.35 19.34 2.13
CA ILE A 482 0.32 19.13 1.08
C ILE A 482 -0.32 20.48 0.70
N ALA A 483 -0.61 21.34 1.68
CA ALA A 483 -1.09 22.69 1.40
C ALA A 483 -0.04 23.54 0.65
N LEU A 484 1.23 23.46 1.04
CA LEU A 484 2.35 24.16 0.39
C LEU A 484 2.55 23.72 -1.06
N PHE A 485 2.43 22.43 -1.37
CA PHE A 485 2.53 21.94 -2.75
C PHE A 485 1.36 22.41 -3.64
N ASN A 486 0.14 22.46 -3.10
CA ASN A 486 -1.01 23.03 -3.81
C ASN A 486 -0.76 24.53 -4.11
N ILE A 487 -0.36 25.31 -3.10
CA ILE A 487 -0.02 26.74 -3.27
C ILE A 487 1.13 26.92 -4.26
N LEU A 488 2.13 26.04 -4.25
CA LEU A 488 3.25 26.08 -5.19
C LEU A 488 2.81 25.82 -6.64
N GLN A 489 1.83 24.94 -6.86
CA GLN A 489 1.25 24.71 -8.19
C GLN A 489 0.53 25.98 -8.72
N ASP A 490 -0.21 26.68 -7.87
CA ASP A 490 -0.85 27.95 -8.22
C ASP A 490 0.20 29.04 -8.50
N VAL A 491 1.23 29.15 -7.65
CA VAL A 491 2.37 30.08 -7.84
C VAL A 491 3.13 29.78 -9.13
N MET A 492 3.35 28.51 -9.51
CA MET A 492 3.99 28.16 -10.77
C MET A 492 3.18 28.63 -12.00
N THR A 493 1.85 28.70 -11.90
CA THR A 493 1.00 29.27 -12.95
C THR A 493 1.21 30.78 -13.08
N ILE A 494 1.35 31.50 -11.95
CA ILE A 494 1.68 32.94 -11.92
C ILE A 494 3.09 33.18 -12.48
N VAL A 495 4.08 32.36 -12.12
CA VAL A 495 5.46 32.44 -12.64
C VAL A 495 5.49 32.24 -14.16
N TRP A 496 4.68 31.33 -14.72
CA TRP A 496 4.58 31.15 -16.17
C TRP A 496 3.99 32.37 -16.87
N GLN A 497 2.91 32.95 -16.33
CA GLN A 497 2.31 34.19 -16.84
C GLN A 497 3.30 35.37 -16.80
N PHE A 498 4.04 35.53 -15.69
CA PHE A 498 5.06 36.55 -15.55
C PHE A 498 6.22 36.35 -16.55
N THR A 499 6.68 35.11 -16.73
CA THR A 499 7.74 34.77 -17.69
C THR A 499 7.32 35.10 -19.13
N ALA A 500 6.08 34.79 -19.50
CA ALA A 500 5.53 35.14 -20.82
C ALA A 500 5.44 36.66 -21.02
N ALA A 501 5.04 37.43 -20.00
CA ALA A 501 5.00 38.88 -20.05
C ALA A 501 6.42 39.49 -20.20
N VAL A 502 7.38 39.07 -19.37
CA VAL A 502 8.78 39.52 -19.47
C VAL A 502 9.37 39.21 -20.85
N PHE A 503 9.12 38.02 -21.40
CA PHE A 503 9.58 37.64 -22.73
C PHE A 503 8.97 38.52 -23.83
N ALA A 504 7.65 38.78 -23.77
CA ALA A 504 6.98 39.67 -24.73
C ALA A 504 7.53 41.10 -24.69
N PHE A 505 7.72 41.69 -23.50
CA PHE A 505 8.33 43.01 -23.37
C PHE A 505 9.79 43.04 -23.82
N SER A 506 10.57 41.98 -23.52
CA SER A 506 11.97 41.87 -23.98
C SER A 506 12.07 41.86 -25.51
N LEU A 507 11.20 41.11 -26.19
CA LEU A 507 11.14 41.10 -27.65
C LEU A 507 10.72 42.46 -28.23
N ALA A 508 9.73 43.13 -27.63
CA ALA A 508 9.28 44.44 -28.07
C ALA A 508 10.38 45.50 -27.95
N ILE A 509 11.04 45.59 -26.78
CA ILE A 509 12.15 46.52 -26.53
C ILE A 509 13.33 46.23 -27.46
N THR A 510 13.70 44.96 -27.64
CA THR A 510 14.76 44.55 -28.58
C THR A 510 14.42 44.95 -30.01
N LYS A 511 13.16 44.81 -30.44
CA LYS A 511 12.76 45.19 -31.80
C LYS A 511 12.76 46.70 -32.02
N ILE A 512 12.39 47.49 -31.02
CA ILE A 512 12.47 48.96 -31.05
C ILE A 512 13.94 49.39 -31.17
N TYR A 513 14.81 48.93 -30.27
CA TYR A 513 16.24 49.25 -30.27
C TYR A 513 16.93 48.87 -31.60
N MET A 514 16.63 47.69 -32.14
CA MET A 514 17.19 47.26 -33.43
C MET A 514 16.64 48.07 -34.61
N ALA A 515 15.42 48.61 -34.54
CA ALA A 515 14.89 49.51 -35.57
C ALA A 515 15.57 50.90 -35.51
N GLU A 516 15.76 51.44 -34.31
CA GLU A 516 16.46 52.71 -34.05
C GLU A 516 17.92 52.67 -34.52
N GLN A 517 18.67 51.62 -34.17
CA GLN A 517 20.01 51.35 -34.70
C GLN A 517 20.02 51.27 -36.24
N SER A 518 19.08 50.51 -36.84
CA SER A 518 18.99 50.40 -38.29
C SER A 518 18.74 51.75 -38.97
N PHE A 519 17.90 52.59 -38.37
CA PHE A 519 17.58 53.93 -38.87
C PHE A 519 18.80 54.86 -38.84
N HIS A 520 19.52 54.90 -37.72
CA HIS A 520 20.72 55.75 -37.59
C HIS A 520 21.88 55.34 -38.50
N VAL A 521 22.06 54.04 -38.75
CA VAL A 521 23.01 53.55 -39.78
C VAL A 521 22.59 54.04 -41.17
N GLY A 522 21.29 54.00 -41.49
CA GLY A 522 20.74 54.52 -42.75
C GLY A 522 20.86 56.03 -42.93
N THR A 523 20.79 56.82 -41.85
CA THR A 523 21.04 58.28 -41.92
C THR A 523 22.53 58.58 -42.13
N SER A 524 23.40 57.76 -41.52
CA SER A 524 24.86 57.96 -41.56
C SER A 524 25.49 57.67 -42.93
N SER A 525 24.87 56.82 -43.75
CA SER A 525 25.26 56.62 -45.15
C SER A 525 24.72 57.71 -46.08
N HIS A 526 23.55 58.26 -45.78
CA HIS A 526 22.91 59.31 -46.60
C HIS A 526 23.58 60.69 -46.50
N LEU A 527 24.49 60.88 -45.54
CA LEU A 527 25.34 62.06 -45.32
C LEU A 527 26.76 61.91 -45.90
N LYS A 528 26.98 60.91 -46.78
CA LYS A 528 28.27 60.67 -47.49
C LYS A 528 28.13 60.65 -49.02
N LEU A 529 27.06 61.27 -49.52
CA LEU A 529 26.76 61.57 -50.92
C LEU A 529 26.46 63.07 -51.03
#